data_AF-A0A7S2EIE8-F1
#
_entry.id   AF-A0A7S2EIE8-F1
#
_cell.length_a   1.000
_cell.length_b   1.000
_cell.length_c   1.000
_cell.angle_alpha   90.00
_cell.angle_beta   90.00
_cell.angle_gamma   90.00
#
_symmetry.space_group_name_H-M   'P 1'
#
loop_
_entity.id
_entity.type
_entity.pdbx_description
1 polymer ?
#
loop_
_entity_poly.entity_id
_entity_poly.type
_entity_poly.pdbx_seq_one_letter_code
_entity_poly.pdbx_strand_id
1 'polypeptide(L)'
;MDLVWADTLNEVRCCRDESGGGRLWKRKCVDVDGFEDVFARSKIGDECLEMDFYDAYEVCRKAGGRLCTADEVLSSCTKGTGCRHDHELIWTCSEGGAKCEWNSECCSGECIDGECEPYN
;
A
#
# COMPACT_ATOMS: atom_id res chain seq x y z
N MET A 1 -4.37 -17.86 -0.72
CA MET A 1 -3.45 -16.77 -1.12
C MET A 1 -2.40 -17.39 -2.01
N ASP A 2 -2.31 -16.93 -3.25
CA ASP A 2 -1.27 -17.38 -4.18
C ASP A 2 0.08 -16.84 -3.71
N LEU A 3 1.06 -17.72 -3.57
CA LEU A 3 2.42 -17.33 -3.20
C LEU A 3 3.05 -16.60 -4.40
N VAL A 4 3.02 -15.28 -4.37
CA VAL A 4 3.71 -14.43 -5.36
C VAL A 4 5.15 -14.26 -4.91
N TRP A 5 6.11 -14.52 -5.81
CA TRP A 5 7.51 -14.29 -5.51
C TRP A 5 7.82 -12.80 -5.49
N ALA A 6 8.65 -12.36 -4.55
CA ALA A 6 8.96 -10.94 -4.34
C ALA A 6 9.64 -10.26 -5.55
N ASP A 7 10.19 -11.05 -6.48
CA ASP A 7 10.82 -10.63 -7.74
C ASP A 7 9.85 -10.54 -8.93
N THR A 8 8.57 -10.86 -8.73
CA THR A 8 7.53 -10.68 -9.74
C THR A 8 7.26 -9.20 -9.93
N LEU A 9 7.06 -8.75 -11.17
CA LEU A 9 6.65 -7.37 -11.43
C LEU A 9 5.15 -7.25 -11.22
N ASN A 10 4.73 -6.32 -10.35
CA ASN A 10 3.33 -5.95 -10.15
C ASN A 10 3.20 -4.43 -10.08
N GLU A 11 1.97 -3.96 -10.26
CA GLU A 11 1.63 -2.56 -10.33
C GLU A 11 1.73 -1.87 -8.97
N VAL A 12 2.19 -0.62 -8.96
CA VAL A 12 2.45 0.12 -7.72
C VAL A 12 1.36 1.13 -7.43
N ARG A 13 0.88 1.11 -6.18
CA ARG A 13 0.04 2.16 -5.62
C ARG A 13 0.53 2.49 -4.22
N CYS A 14 0.76 3.78 -4.00
CA CYS A 14 1.20 4.27 -2.70
C CYS A 14 0.02 4.84 -1.92
N CYS A 15 0.03 4.62 -0.62
CA CYS A 15 -0.91 5.15 0.36
C CYS A 15 -0.16 5.97 1.43
N ARG A 16 -0.90 6.81 2.17
CA ARG A 16 -0.39 7.53 3.34
C ARG A 16 -1.57 7.95 4.23
N ASP A 17 -1.28 8.07 5.52
CA ASP A 17 -2.28 8.35 6.56
C ASP A 17 -2.47 9.86 6.79
N GLU A 18 -1.38 10.63 6.78
CA GLU A 18 -1.45 12.07 7.04
C GLU A 18 -1.72 12.90 5.77
N SER A 19 -2.46 14.00 5.89
CA SER A 19 -2.65 14.96 4.79
C SER A 19 -1.36 15.73 4.47
N GLY A 20 -0.58 15.25 3.51
CA GLY A 20 0.58 15.95 2.95
C GLY A 20 0.22 16.63 1.64
N GLY A 21 0.43 17.95 1.56
CA GLY A 21 -0.06 18.81 0.49
C GLY A 21 0.29 18.34 -0.94
N GLY A 22 -0.74 18.25 -1.79
CA GLY A 22 -0.59 18.12 -3.24
C GLY A 22 -1.82 17.50 -3.91
N ARG A 23 -2.23 18.04 -5.06
CA ARG A 23 -3.36 17.53 -5.88
C ARG A 23 -3.21 16.07 -6.37
N LEU A 24 -2.05 15.46 -6.13
CA LEU A 24 -1.68 14.16 -6.66
C LEU A 24 -2.10 13.01 -5.73
N TRP A 25 -2.26 13.27 -4.44
CA TRP A 25 -2.77 12.34 -3.45
C TRP A 25 -4.29 12.49 -3.33
N LYS A 26 -5.05 11.44 -3.66
CA LYS A 26 -6.52 11.49 -3.59
C LYS A 26 -6.94 11.00 -2.21
N ARG A 27 -7.65 11.85 -1.45
CA ARG A 27 -8.29 11.48 -0.18
C ARG A 27 -9.40 10.46 -0.43
N LYS A 28 -9.47 9.42 0.41
CA LYS A 28 -10.31 8.23 0.28
C LYS A 28 -10.78 7.78 1.65
N CYS A 29 -11.86 6.99 1.64
CA CYS A 29 -12.50 6.43 2.84
C CYS A 29 -12.92 7.43 3.91
N VAL A 30 -13.25 8.65 3.46
CA VAL A 30 -13.75 9.77 4.29
C VAL A 30 -15.02 9.44 5.06
N ASP A 31 -15.87 8.59 4.48
CA ASP A 31 -17.20 8.26 5.01
C ASP A 31 -17.34 6.75 5.23
N VAL A 32 -16.24 6.06 5.54
CA VAL A 32 -16.24 4.63 5.86
C VAL A 32 -16.14 4.48 7.38
N ASP A 33 -17.22 4.00 8.00
CA ASP A 33 -17.27 3.77 9.44
C ASP A 33 -16.16 2.81 9.89
N GLY A 34 -15.37 3.25 10.87
CA GLY A 34 -14.26 2.46 11.43
C GLY A 34 -12.98 2.46 10.59
N PHE A 35 -12.88 3.32 9.57
CA PHE A 35 -11.68 3.48 8.76
C PHE A 35 -11.15 4.90 8.85
N GLU A 36 -9.84 5.06 9.03
CA GLU A 36 -9.22 6.38 8.98
C GLU A 36 -9.12 6.89 7.53
N ASP A 37 -8.99 8.20 7.36
CA ASP A 37 -8.75 8.79 6.06
C ASP A 37 -7.46 8.23 5.45
N VAL A 38 -7.55 7.79 4.20
CA VAL A 38 -6.37 7.33 3.46
C VAL A 38 -6.18 8.19 2.23
N PHE A 39 -4.93 8.51 1.91
CA PHE A 39 -4.58 9.22 0.71
C PHE A 39 -3.84 8.28 -0.23
N ALA A 40 -4.39 8.02 -1.41
CA ALA A 40 -3.84 7.07 -2.36
C ALA A 40 -3.42 7.74 -3.68
N ARG A 41 -2.38 7.19 -4.32
CA ARG A 41 -1.82 7.69 -5.58
C ARG A 41 -1.18 6.55 -6.40
N SER A 42 -1.53 6.45 -7.67
CA SER A 42 -0.93 5.46 -8.61
C SER A 42 0.14 6.03 -9.54
N LYS A 43 0.24 7.35 -9.67
CA LYS A 43 1.25 7.98 -10.55
C LYS A 43 2.42 8.52 -9.77
N ILE A 44 3.61 7.94 -9.79
CA ILE A 44 4.78 8.51 -9.11
C ILE A 44 5.67 9.19 -10.15
N GLY A 45 6.00 10.47 -9.97
CA GLY A 45 6.73 11.23 -11.00
C GLY A 45 6.01 11.32 -12.37
N ASP A 46 4.68 11.28 -12.38
CA ASP A 46 3.79 11.17 -13.56
C ASP A 46 3.76 9.80 -14.27
N GLU A 47 4.51 8.82 -13.78
CA GLU A 47 4.57 7.46 -14.34
C GLU A 47 3.66 6.47 -13.59
N CYS A 48 3.13 5.50 -14.33
CA CYS A 48 2.46 4.33 -13.78
C CYS A 48 3.50 3.22 -13.68
N LEU A 49 3.82 2.80 -12.46
CA LEU A 49 4.97 1.93 -12.22
C LEU A 49 4.56 0.47 -12.05
N GLU A 50 5.40 -0.42 -12.56
CA GLU A 50 5.34 -1.86 -12.39
C GLU A 50 6.75 -2.32 -12.02
N MET A 51 6.91 -2.94 -10.86
CA MET A 51 8.24 -3.32 -10.33
C MET A 51 8.12 -4.45 -9.31
N ASP A 52 9.27 -4.95 -8.85
CA ASP A 52 9.32 -5.92 -7.76
C ASP A 52 8.89 -5.30 -6.41
N PHE A 53 8.68 -6.16 -5.41
CA PHE A 53 8.16 -5.71 -4.12
C PHE A 53 9.08 -4.71 -3.43
N TYR A 54 10.41 -4.92 -3.49
CA TYR A 54 11.37 -4.11 -2.76
C TYR A 54 11.49 -2.71 -3.38
N ASP A 55 11.55 -2.63 -4.69
CA ASP A 55 11.55 -1.35 -5.39
C ASP A 55 10.22 -0.61 -5.17
N ALA A 56 9.08 -1.32 -5.16
CA ALA A 56 7.77 -0.74 -4.91
C ALA A 56 7.67 -0.16 -3.49
N TYR A 57 8.18 -0.89 -2.50
CA TYR A 57 8.28 -0.44 -1.11
C TYR A 57 9.08 0.86 -1.02
N GLU A 58 10.28 0.88 -1.59
CA GLU A 58 11.17 2.03 -1.53
C GLU A 58 10.65 3.24 -2.31
N VAL A 59 10.00 3.03 -3.47
CA VAL A 59 9.45 4.15 -4.25
C VAL A 59 8.32 4.85 -3.51
N CYS A 60 7.47 4.10 -2.81
CA CYS A 60 6.38 4.69 -2.02
C CYS A 60 6.90 5.46 -0.81
N ARG A 61 7.95 4.96 -0.13
CA ARG A 61 8.63 5.68 0.95
C ARG A 61 9.27 6.97 0.47
N LYS A 62 10.00 6.93 -0.66
CA LYS A 62 10.61 8.11 -1.28
C LYS A 62 9.56 9.13 -1.75
N ALA A 63 8.37 8.67 -2.13
CA ALA A 63 7.23 9.54 -2.46
C ALA A 63 6.55 10.17 -1.24
N GLY A 64 7.00 9.86 -0.01
CA GLY A 64 6.44 10.37 1.23
C GLY A 64 5.14 9.66 1.64
N GLY A 65 5.05 8.35 1.36
CA GLY A 65 3.99 7.47 1.81
C GLY A 65 4.53 6.06 2.10
N ARG A 66 3.69 5.06 1.91
CA ARG A 66 3.96 3.62 2.07
C ARG A 66 3.24 2.84 0.98
N LEU A 67 3.52 1.55 0.85
CA LEU A 67 2.60 0.67 0.13
C LEU A 67 1.23 0.67 0.86
N CYS A 68 0.17 0.49 0.09
CA CYS A 68 -1.15 0.35 0.66
C CYS A 68 -1.26 -0.98 1.44
N THR A 69 -2.04 -1.01 2.51
CA THR A 69 -2.36 -2.27 3.19
C THR A 69 -3.36 -3.07 2.34
N ALA A 70 -3.43 -4.38 2.55
CA ALA A 70 -4.44 -5.21 1.91
C ALA A 70 -5.86 -4.72 2.23
N ASP A 71 -6.11 -4.35 3.49
CA ASP A 71 -7.40 -3.83 3.96
C ASP A 71 -7.82 -2.54 3.25
N GLU A 72 -6.89 -1.60 3.01
CA GLU A 72 -7.17 -0.38 2.24
C GLU A 72 -7.60 -0.70 0.81
N VAL A 73 -6.96 -1.68 0.18
CA VAL A 73 -7.25 -2.10 -1.20
C VAL A 73 -8.60 -2.82 -1.27
N LEU A 74 -8.83 -3.77 -0.36
CA LEU A 74 -10.07 -4.54 -0.28
C LEU A 74 -11.28 -3.65 0.06
N SER A 75 -11.08 -2.66 0.92
CA SER A 75 -12.09 -1.64 1.26
C SER A 75 -12.30 -0.59 0.16
N SER A 76 -11.63 -0.74 -0.99
CA SER A 76 -11.69 0.19 -2.13
C SER A 76 -11.19 1.62 -1.80
N CYS A 77 -10.43 1.78 -0.72
CA CYS A 77 -9.83 3.04 -0.28
C CYS A 77 -8.68 3.51 -1.17
N THR A 78 -8.28 2.73 -2.18
CA THR A 78 -7.16 3.08 -3.05
C THR A 78 -7.57 3.29 -4.51
N LYS A 79 -8.84 2.98 -4.84
CA LYS A 79 -9.36 2.94 -6.21
C LYS A 79 -9.49 4.31 -6.88
N GLY A 80 -9.49 4.32 -8.20
CA GLY A 80 -9.76 5.53 -9.00
C GLY A 80 -8.66 6.59 -8.86
N THR A 81 -7.43 6.16 -8.59
CA THR A 81 -6.25 7.03 -8.44
C THR A 81 -5.47 7.22 -9.74
N GLY A 82 -5.74 6.41 -10.76
CA GLY A 82 -5.13 6.48 -12.10
C GLY A 82 -4.66 5.12 -12.58
N CYS A 83 -3.94 5.09 -13.70
CA CYS A 83 -3.16 3.95 -14.21
C CYS A 83 -3.88 2.63 -14.52
N ARG A 84 -5.21 2.53 -14.30
CA ARG A 84 -6.04 1.34 -14.54
C ARG A 84 -5.72 0.11 -13.68
N HIS A 85 -4.85 0.25 -12.68
CA HIS A 85 -4.53 -0.78 -11.69
C HIS A 85 -5.70 -1.29 -10.83
N ASP A 86 -6.90 -0.69 -10.93
CA ASP A 86 -8.08 -1.15 -10.21
C ASP A 86 -8.56 -2.56 -10.64
N HIS A 87 -8.03 -3.08 -11.75
CA HIS A 87 -8.31 -4.41 -12.31
C HIS A 87 -7.08 -5.33 -12.31
N GLU A 88 -5.98 -4.90 -11.68
CA GLU A 88 -4.68 -5.59 -11.67
C GLU A 88 -4.29 -5.94 -10.22
N LEU A 89 -3.25 -6.77 -10.05
CA LEU A 89 -2.69 -7.05 -8.74
C LEU A 89 -1.71 -5.92 -8.40
N ILE A 90 -1.83 -5.35 -7.21
CA ILE A 90 -0.88 -4.35 -6.73
C ILE A 90 -0.13 -4.87 -5.53
N TRP A 91 1.09 -4.36 -5.34
CA TRP A 91 1.83 -4.61 -4.11
C TRP A 91 1.13 -3.98 -2.91
N THR A 92 0.99 -4.77 -1.85
CA THR A 92 0.45 -4.33 -0.56
C THR A 92 1.35 -4.79 0.57
N CYS A 93 1.50 -3.98 1.60
CA CYS A 93 2.08 -4.40 2.87
C CYS A 93 1.67 -3.48 4.03
N SER A 94 1.89 -3.96 5.23
CA SER A 94 1.56 -3.35 6.52
C SER A 94 2.86 -3.03 7.28
N GLU A 95 2.96 -1.79 7.78
CA GLU A 95 4.11 -1.36 8.61
C GLU A 95 3.97 -1.86 10.05
N GLY A 96 5.00 -1.65 10.87
CA GLY A 96 4.99 -2.03 12.29
C GLY A 96 3.77 -1.48 13.07
N GLY A 97 3.14 -2.32 13.87
CA GLY A 97 1.92 -2.01 14.64
C GLY A 97 0.61 -2.07 13.84
N ALA A 98 0.66 -2.29 12.53
CA ALA A 98 -0.54 -2.57 11.75
C ALA A 98 -0.98 -4.02 11.96
N LYS A 99 -2.28 -4.27 11.83
CA LYS A 99 -2.86 -5.61 11.94
C LYS A 99 -2.37 -6.52 10.82
N CYS A 100 -2.22 -7.79 11.15
CA CYS A 100 -1.82 -8.83 10.20
C CYS A 100 -2.39 -10.20 10.57
N GLU A 101 -2.45 -11.08 9.57
CA GLU A 101 -2.73 -12.51 9.74
C GLU A 101 -1.53 -13.39 9.33
N TRP A 102 -0.67 -12.91 8.43
CA TRP A 102 0.50 -13.65 7.94
C TRP A 102 1.75 -12.77 7.87
N ASN A 103 2.94 -13.37 8.05
CA ASN A 103 4.22 -12.64 7.96
C ASN A 103 4.43 -11.95 6.62
N SER A 104 3.85 -12.45 5.53
CA SER A 104 3.94 -11.85 4.20
C SER A 104 3.18 -10.53 4.06
N GLU A 105 2.30 -10.20 5.00
CA GLU A 105 1.61 -8.91 5.02
C GLU A 105 2.50 -7.81 5.58
N CYS A 106 3.47 -8.15 6.43
CA CYS A 106 4.34 -7.16 7.07
C CYS A 106 5.46 -6.71 6.12
N CYS A 107 5.57 -5.40 5.87
CA CYS A 107 6.55 -4.81 4.96
C CYS A 107 8.00 -5.19 5.35
N SER A 108 8.25 -5.19 6.66
CA SER A 108 9.49 -5.63 7.28
C SER A 108 9.17 -6.18 8.66
N GLY A 109 9.32 -7.48 8.85
CA GLY A 109 9.04 -8.12 10.13
C GLY A 109 8.22 -9.39 10.02
N GLU A 110 7.66 -9.79 11.16
CA GLU A 110 6.78 -10.95 11.29
C GLU A 110 5.43 -10.52 11.87
N CYS A 111 4.41 -11.32 11.61
CA CYS A 111 3.11 -11.14 12.23
C CYS A 111 3.11 -11.83 13.59
N ILE A 112 3.14 -11.05 14.67
CA ILE A 112 3.20 -11.55 16.05
C ILE A 112 1.96 -11.06 16.78
N ASP A 113 1.20 -11.99 17.37
CA ASP A 113 -0.04 -11.69 18.10
C ASP A 113 -1.06 -10.82 17.32
N GLY A 114 -1.03 -10.90 15.99
CA GLY A 114 -1.93 -10.17 15.08
C GLY A 114 -1.46 -8.76 14.72
N GLU A 115 -0.23 -8.39 15.09
CA GLU A 115 0.39 -7.11 14.73
C GLU A 115 1.75 -7.33 14.05
N CYS A 116 2.06 -6.49 13.07
CA CYS A 116 3.36 -6.52 12.43
C CYS A 116 4.43 -5.99 13.38
N GLU A 117 5.44 -6.82 13.66
CA GLU A 117 6.57 -6.47 14.51
C GLU A 117 7.86 -6.50 13.68
N PRO A 118 8.72 -5.46 13.76
CA PRO A 118 9.95 -5.41 12.98
C PRO A 118 10.91 -6.57 13.35
N TYR A 119 11.73 -7.00 12.39
CA TYR A 119 12.80 -7.96 12.68
C TYR A 119 13.78 -7.37 13.71
N ASN A 120 14.10 -8.14 14.75
CA ASN A 120 15.11 -7.79 15.76
C ASN A 120 16.52 -7.65 15.19
#